data_AF-A0A6N6P3V2-F1
#
_entry.id   AF-A0A6N6P3V2-F1
#
_cell.length_a   1.000
_cell.length_b   1.000
_cell.length_c   1.000
_cell.angle_alpha   90.00
_cell.angle_beta   90.00
_cell.angle_gamma   90.00
#
_symmetry.space_group_name_H-M   'P 1'
#
loop_
_entity.id
_entity.type
_entity.pdbx_description
1 polymer ?
#
loop_
_entity_poly.entity_id
_entity_poly.type
_entity_poly.pdbx_seq_one_letter_code
_entity_poly.pdbx_strand_id
1 'polypeptide(L)'
;MARRKLAVEKVRRLEVRTRAIQRAGHVVFWVLCMAVGLVVVATAVPQKRRLVELEGKLVQANAREQDALAERESYEIEQRALREDPAFLEIYARDRLNVYREGERVLKFRKAE
;
A
#
# COMPACT_ATOMS: atom_id res chain seq x y z
N MET A 1 75.87 28.48 -7.68
CA MET A 1 74.42 28.75 -7.79
C MET A 1 73.54 27.53 -8.15
N ALA A 2 74.07 26.48 -8.78
CA ALA A 2 73.27 25.32 -9.24
C ALA A 2 72.60 24.49 -8.11
N ARG A 3 73.25 24.32 -6.95
CA ARG A 3 72.68 23.55 -5.81
C ARG A 3 71.41 24.17 -5.22
N ARG A 4 71.27 25.50 -5.27
CA ARG A 4 70.08 26.23 -4.78
C ARG A 4 68.87 26.02 -5.69
N LYS A 5 69.07 25.98 -7.01
CA LYS A 5 68.00 25.72 -7.99
C LYS A 5 67.44 24.30 -7.86
N LEU A 6 68.30 23.29 -7.70
CA LEU A 6 67.88 21.90 -7.48
C LEU A 6 67.07 21.68 -6.19
N ALA A 7 67.40 22.42 -5.12
CA ALA A 7 66.64 22.36 -3.87
C ALA A 7 65.23 22.95 -4.02
N VAL A 8 65.10 24.10 -4.69
CA VAL A 8 63.81 24.75 -4.98
C VAL A 8 62.92 23.86 -5.86
N GLU A 9 63.50 23.17 -6.82
CA GLU A 9 62.77 22.29 -7.74
C GLU A 9 62.31 20.97 -7.08
N LYS A 10 63.04 20.48 -6.07
CA LYS A 10 62.62 19.36 -5.21
C LYS A 10 61.50 19.78 -4.26
N VAL A 11 61.60 20.96 -3.64
CA VAL A 11 60.55 21.53 -2.77
C VAL A 11 59.26 21.76 -3.56
N ARG A 12 59.35 22.33 -4.76
CA ARG A 12 58.20 22.53 -5.65
C ARG A 12 57.53 21.22 -6.08
N ARG A 13 58.31 20.15 -6.32
CA ARG A 13 57.77 18.80 -6.59
C ARG A 13 57.07 18.19 -5.39
N LEU A 14 57.57 18.43 -4.18
CA LEU A 14 56.94 17.98 -2.94
C LEU A 14 55.61 18.70 -2.71
N GLU A 15 55.55 20.01 -2.91
CA GLU A 15 54.32 20.80 -2.78
C GLU A 15 53.23 20.42 -3.79
N VAL A 16 53.61 20.09 -5.02
CA VAL A 16 52.66 19.63 -6.04
C VAL A 16 52.07 18.27 -5.66
N ARG A 17 52.88 17.37 -5.07
CA ARG A 17 52.42 16.07 -4.57
C ARG A 17 51.47 16.22 -3.39
N THR A 18 51.76 17.08 -2.41
CA THR A 18 50.86 17.31 -1.27
C THR A 18 49.53 17.95 -1.70
N ARG A 19 49.54 18.91 -2.64
CA ARG A 19 48.30 19.49 -3.17
C ARG A 19 47.47 18.49 -3.97
N ALA A 20 48.12 17.59 -4.73
CA ALA A 20 47.43 16.51 -5.45
C ALA A 20 46.78 15.51 -4.47
N ILE A 21 47.46 15.15 -3.39
CA ILE A 21 46.93 14.27 -2.33
C ILE A 21 45.75 14.93 -1.60
N GLN A 22 45.83 16.23 -1.28
CA GLN A 22 44.71 16.96 -0.68
C GLN A 22 43.48 17.01 -1.60
N ARG A 23 43.66 17.31 -2.89
CA ARG A 23 42.56 17.30 -3.86
C ARG A 23 41.96 15.91 -4.04
N ALA A 24 42.80 14.87 -4.11
CA ALA A 24 42.33 13.49 -4.16
C ALA A 24 41.53 13.12 -2.90
N GLY A 25 41.98 13.53 -1.72
CA GLY A 25 41.26 13.34 -0.46
C GLY A 25 39.88 13.98 -0.45
N HIS A 26 39.76 15.21 -0.94
CA HIS A 26 38.45 15.88 -1.07
C HIS A 26 37.52 15.17 -2.06
N VAL A 27 38.04 14.71 -3.21
CA VAL A 27 37.24 13.95 -4.19
C VAL A 27 36.74 12.64 -3.60
N VAL A 28 37.61 11.90 -2.92
CA VAL A 28 37.24 10.65 -2.24
C VAL A 28 36.19 10.90 -1.16
N PHE A 29 36.33 11.98 -0.39
CA PHE A 29 35.35 12.37 0.63
C PHE A 29 33.97 12.66 0.02
N TRP A 30 33.92 13.44 -1.07
CA TRP A 30 32.67 13.73 -1.77
C TRP A 30 32.01 12.48 -2.34
N VAL A 31 32.80 11.57 -2.92
CA VAL A 31 32.32 10.28 -3.42
C VAL A 31 31.76 9.42 -2.28
N LEU A 32 32.43 9.39 -1.13
CA LEU A 32 31.95 8.68 0.05
C LEU A 32 30.61 9.25 0.54
N CYS A 33 30.48 10.57 0.64
CA CYS A 33 29.23 11.23 1.02
C CYS A 33 28.09 10.90 0.05
N MET A 34 28.36 10.94 -1.26
CA MET A 34 27.39 10.54 -2.28
C MET A 34 26.97 9.07 -2.15
N ALA A 35 27.93 8.17 -1.94
CA ALA A 35 27.66 6.75 -1.76
C ALA A 35 26.77 6.49 -0.54
N VAL A 36 27.06 7.14 0.59
CA VAL A 36 26.22 7.03 1.81
C VAL A 36 24.81 7.56 1.56
N GLY A 37 24.68 8.72 0.89
CA GLY A 37 23.37 9.27 0.51
C GLY A 37 22.56 8.32 -0.36
N LEU A 38 23.20 7.69 -1.36
CA LEU A 38 22.56 6.70 -2.23
C LEU A 38 22.10 5.45 -1.47
N VAL A 39 22.89 4.95 -0.50
CA VAL A 39 22.50 3.82 0.34
C VAL A 39 21.25 4.14 1.17
N VAL A 40 21.17 5.34 1.73
CA VAL A 40 19.98 5.79 2.49
C VAL A 40 18.75 5.85 1.59
N VAL A 41 18.88 6.41 0.38
CA VAL A 41 17.76 6.45 -0.57
C VAL A 41 17.36 5.04 -1.03
N ALA A 42 18.32 4.18 -1.35
CA ALA A 42 18.09 2.82 -1.82
C ALA A 42 17.40 1.95 -0.76
N THR A 43 17.59 2.25 0.53
CA THR A 43 16.95 1.54 1.65
C THR A 43 15.60 2.16 2.03
N ALA A 44 15.43 3.48 1.92
CA ALA A 44 14.18 4.16 2.25
C ALA A 44 13.07 3.93 1.21
N VAL A 45 13.41 3.90 -0.09
CA VAL A 45 12.44 3.68 -1.18
C VAL A 45 11.69 2.34 -1.07
N PRO A 46 12.35 1.17 -0.86
CA PRO A 46 11.64 -0.09 -0.74
C PRO A 46 10.77 -0.16 0.52
N GLN A 47 11.15 0.51 1.61
CA GLN A 47 10.33 0.59 2.82
C GLN A 47 9.02 1.33 2.55
N LYS A 48 9.07 2.46 1.85
CA LYS A 48 7.85 3.19 1.45
C LYS A 48 6.94 2.36 0.54
N ARG A 49 7.50 1.61 -0.41
CA ARG A 49 6.71 0.73 -1.28
C ARG A 49 5.99 -0.36 -0.48
N ARG A 50 6.66 -0.97 0.49
CA ARG A 50 6.05 -1.98 1.37
C ARG A 50 4.92 -1.39 2.23
N LEU A 51 5.10 -0.17 2.75
CA LEU A 51 4.07 0.54 3.49
C LEU A 51 2.80 0.75 2.65
N VAL A 52 2.96 1.28 1.43
CA VAL A 52 1.82 1.49 0.52
C VAL A 52 1.12 0.17 0.15
N GLU A 53 1.89 -0.90 -0.07
CA GLU A 53 1.33 -2.23 -0.34
C GLU A 53 0.52 -2.77 0.84
N LEU A 54 1.06 -2.63 2.07
CA LEU A 54 0.39 -3.08 3.29
C LEU A 54 -0.87 -2.25 3.59
N GLU A 55 -0.81 -0.93 3.43
CA GLU A 55 -1.97 -0.05 3.54
C GLU A 55 -3.04 -0.43 2.51
N GLY A 56 -2.65 -0.69 1.26
CA GLY A 56 -3.59 -1.16 0.23
C GLY A 56 -4.25 -2.49 0.57
N LYS A 57 -3.48 -3.45 1.12
CA LYS A 57 -4.02 -4.73 1.59
C LYS A 57 -4.97 -4.55 2.77
N LEU A 58 -4.65 -3.64 3.69
CA LEU A 58 -5.47 -3.36 4.87
C LEU A 58 -6.81 -2.73 4.45
N VAL A 59 -6.79 -1.76 3.53
CA VAL A 59 -8.02 -1.15 3.00
C VAL A 59 -8.92 -2.20 2.35
N GLN A 60 -8.35 -3.09 1.53
CA GLN A 60 -9.12 -4.17 0.90
C GLN A 60 -9.68 -5.17 1.92
N ALA A 61 -8.90 -5.52 2.95
CA ALA A 61 -9.35 -6.42 4.00
C ALA A 61 -10.50 -5.80 4.81
N ASN A 62 -10.39 -4.52 5.16
CA ASN A 62 -11.42 -3.79 5.91
C ASN A 62 -12.71 -3.63 5.09
N ALA A 63 -12.61 -3.36 3.79
CA ALA A 63 -13.79 -3.34 2.91
C ALA A 63 -14.53 -4.70 2.90
N ARG A 64 -13.78 -5.80 2.75
CA ARG A 64 -14.37 -7.16 2.80
C ARG A 64 -14.99 -7.48 4.15
N GLU A 65 -14.37 -7.04 5.24
CA GLU A 65 -14.90 -7.22 6.59
C GLU A 65 -16.21 -6.46 6.76
N GLN A 66 -16.30 -5.22 6.28
CA GLN A 66 -17.55 -4.44 6.32
C GLN A 66 -18.65 -5.07 5.48
N ASP A 67 -18.34 -5.55 4.27
CA ASP A 67 -19.31 -6.24 3.42
C ASP A 67 -19.85 -7.50 4.12
N ALA A 68 -18.96 -8.31 4.72
CA ALA A 68 -19.34 -9.51 5.45
C ALA A 68 -20.16 -9.22 6.71
N LEU A 69 -19.85 -8.12 7.42
CA LEU A 69 -20.62 -7.68 8.58
C LEU A 69 -22.02 -7.20 8.17
N ALA A 70 -22.14 -6.43 7.08
CA ALA A 70 -23.41 -5.98 6.55
C ALA A 70 -24.28 -7.16 6.07
N GLU A 71 -23.66 -8.13 5.39
CA GLU A 71 -24.33 -9.36 4.97
C GLU A 71 -24.81 -10.15 6.20
N ARG A 72 -23.96 -10.32 7.21
CA ARG A 72 -24.33 -11.00 8.45
C ARG A 72 -25.48 -10.29 9.17
N GLU A 73 -25.44 -8.96 9.29
CA GLU A 73 -26.52 -8.18 9.91
C GLU A 73 -27.84 -8.35 9.15
N SER A 74 -27.79 -8.34 7.81
CA SER A 74 -28.98 -8.57 6.98
C SER A 74 -29.59 -9.96 7.23
N TYR A 75 -28.75 -11.00 7.36
CA TYR A 75 -29.21 -12.35 7.66
C TYR A 75 -29.76 -12.48 9.08
N GLU A 76 -29.15 -11.83 10.07
CA GLU A 76 -29.65 -11.83 11.44
C GLU A 76 -31.03 -11.16 11.54
N ILE A 77 -31.22 -10.05 10.81
CA ILE A 77 -32.52 -9.37 10.72
C ILE A 77 -33.55 -10.25 10.00
N GLU A 78 -33.20 -10.84 8.85
CA GLU A 78 -34.08 -11.75 8.11
C GLU A 78 -34.48 -12.95 8.97
N GLN A 79 -33.52 -13.55 9.69
CA GLN A 79 -33.77 -14.69 10.57
C GLN A 79 -34.70 -14.31 11.74
N ARG A 80 -34.53 -13.12 12.32
CA ARG A 80 -35.42 -12.62 13.38
C ARG A 80 -36.83 -12.40 12.82
N ALA A 81 -36.96 -11.75 11.68
CA ALA A 81 -38.25 -11.49 11.04
C ALA A 81 -38.98 -12.80 10.68
N LEU A 82 -38.26 -13.81 10.18
CA LEU A 82 -38.82 -15.14 9.92
C LEU A 82 -39.30 -15.87 11.18
N ARG A 83 -38.82 -15.51 12.38
CA ARG A 83 -39.22 -16.14 13.64
C ARG A 83 -40.35 -15.38 14.33
N GLU A 84 -40.28 -14.06 14.32
CA GLU A 84 -41.11 -13.20 15.16
C GLU A 84 -42.32 -12.62 14.41
N ASP A 85 -42.26 -12.50 13.06
CA ASP A 85 -43.30 -11.87 12.26
C ASP A 85 -43.99 -12.85 11.29
N PRO A 86 -45.24 -13.27 11.58
CA PRO A 86 -46.01 -14.14 10.70
C PRO A 86 -46.40 -13.47 9.37
N ALA A 87 -46.52 -12.14 9.32
CA ALA A 87 -46.81 -11.43 8.07
C ALA A 87 -45.59 -11.43 7.14
N PHE A 88 -44.39 -11.26 7.69
CA PHE A 88 -43.14 -11.39 6.94
C PHE A 88 -42.96 -12.79 6.36
N LEU A 89 -43.23 -13.84 7.15
CA LEU A 89 -43.21 -15.23 6.69
C LEU A 89 -44.15 -15.47 5.49
N GLU A 90 -45.37 -14.94 5.54
CA GLU A 90 -46.34 -15.09 4.45
C GLU A 90 -45.89 -14.37 3.17
N ILE A 91 -45.37 -13.15 3.29
CA ILE A 91 -44.79 -12.42 2.15
C ILE A 91 -43.60 -13.20 1.57
N TYR A 92 -42.69 -13.66 2.43
CA TYR A 92 -41.51 -14.42 2.03
C TYR A 92 -41.87 -15.73 1.33
N ALA A 93 -42.84 -16.47 1.86
CA ALA A 93 -43.33 -17.71 1.26
C ALA A 93 -44.00 -17.47 -0.11
N ARG A 94 -44.76 -16.38 -0.24
CA ARG A 94 -45.46 -16.00 -1.49
C ARG A 94 -44.50 -15.52 -2.58
N ASP A 95 -43.50 -14.71 -2.22
CA ASP A 95 -42.58 -14.08 -3.17
C ASP A 95 -41.40 -14.97 -3.54
N ARG A 96 -40.71 -15.58 -2.55
CA ARG A 96 -39.53 -16.41 -2.82
C ARG A 96 -39.86 -17.87 -3.08
N LEU A 97 -40.79 -18.44 -2.33
CA LEU A 97 -41.09 -19.88 -2.40
C LEU A 97 -42.28 -20.20 -3.31
N ASN A 98 -43.00 -19.19 -3.81
CA ASN A 98 -44.22 -19.35 -4.62
C ASN A 98 -45.28 -20.25 -3.96
N VAL A 99 -45.34 -20.23 -2.64
CA VAL A 99 -46.31 -21.01 -1.85
C VAL A 99 -47.55 -20.15 -1.64
N TYR A 100 -48.72 -20.74 -1.89
CA TYR A 100 -50.03 -20.11 -1.73
C TYR A 100 -50.96 -21.03 -0.96
N ARG A 101 -52.01 -20.49 -0.34
CA ARG A 101 -52.98 -21.31 0.38
C ARG A 101 -53.83 -22.11 -0.62
N GLU A 102 -54.28 -23.29 -0.22
CA GLU A 102 -55.13 -24.12 -1.08
C GLU A 102 -56.42 -23.38 -1.45
N GLY A 103 -56.73 -23.34 -2.75
CA GLY A 103 -57.91 -22.64 -3.31
C GLY A 103 -57.70 -21.15 -3.63
N GLU A 104 -56.54 -20.56 -3.34
CA GLU A 104 -56.24 -19.15 -3.59
C GLU A 104 -55.84 -18.94 -5.07
N ARG A 105 -56.48 -17.97 -5.76
CA ARG A 105 -56.11 -17.57 -7.13
C ARG A 105 -55.24 -16.32 -7.08
N VAL A 106 -53.96 -16.46 -7.43
CA VAL A 106 -52.98 -15.37 -7.43
C VAL A 106 -52.69 -14.89 -8.84
N LEU A 107 -52.88 -13.60 -9.09
CA LEU A 107 -52.55 -12.94 -10.35
C LEU A 107 -51.18 -12.28 -10.22
N LYS A 108 -50.19 -12.80 -10.97
CA LYS A 108 -48.85 -12.18 -11.05
C LYS A 108 -48.75 -11.28 -12.26
N PHE A 109 -48.47 -10.01 -12.00
CA PHE A 109 -48.19 -9.05 -13.06
C PHE A 109 -46.70 -9.15 -13.43
N ARG A 110 -46.42 -9.40 -14.71
CA ARG A 110 -45.07 -9.27 -15.25
C ARG A 110 -44.81 -7.77 -15.46
N LYS A 111 -43.68 -7.27 -15.01
CA LYS A 111 -43.27 -5.89 -15.28
C LYS A 111 -43.14 -5.75 -16.80
N ALA A 112 -43.82 -4.77 -17.40
CA ALA A 112 -43.62 -4.45 -18.81
C ALA A 112 -42.19 -3.94 -18.98
N GLU A 113 -41.46 -4.54 -19.93
CA GLU A 113 -40.11 -4.13 -20.33
C GLU A 113 -40.09 -2.72 -20.90
#